data_AF-A0A962UR21-F1
#
_entry.id   AF-A0A962UR21-F1
#
_cell.length_a   1.000
_cell.length_b   1.000
_cell.length_c   1.000
_cell.angle_alpha   90.00
_cell.angle_beta   90.00
_cell.angle_gamma   90.00
#
_symmetry.space_group_name_H-M   'P 1'
#
loop_
_entity.id
_entity.type
_entity.pdbx_description
1 polymer ?
#
loop_
_entity_poly.entity_id
_entity_poly.type
_entity_poly.pdbx_seq_one_letter_code
_entity_poly.pdbx_strand_id
1 'polypeptide(L)'
;AIIDTLIAEGSHFDAASKGEIALCLSRGAKPHEISFGNTIKRASDIAWAFENGIRLYAADAEEEIEKIADHAPGADVYVRLIVDVTEADWPLSRKFGCARDKALMLLGYAQRRGLNPVGFSFHVGSQTRRPEMWSATLDQVSAIWHEAVDAGFDLTLLNIGGGFPAFYGEEVTPATAYAAQVMELV
;
A
#
# COMPACT_ATOMS: atom_id res chain seq x y z
N ALA A 1 -21.31 11.22 1.82
CA ALA A 1 -20.90 12.43 1.09
C ALA A 1 -19.54 12.22 0.44
N ILE A 2 -18.41 12.29 1.17
CA ILE A 2 -17.07 12.19 0.55
C ILE A 2 -16.83 10.85 -0.15
N ILE A 3 -17.13 9.71 0.51
CA ILE A 3 -16.96 8.37 -0.10
C ILE A 3 -17.83 8.25 -1.36
N ASP A 4 -19.09 8.69 -1.30
CA ASP A 4 -20.01 8.63 -2.44
C ASP A 4 -19.48 9.45 -3.63
N THR A 5 -18.91 10.63 -3.37
CA THR A 5 -18.26 11.46 -4.40
C THR A 5 -17.04 10.75 -4.99
N LEU A 6 -16.16 10.19 -4.16
CA LEU A 6 -14.97 9.47 -4.63
C LEU A 6 -15.33 8.25 -5.47
N ILE A 7 -16.38 7.51 -5.10
CA ILE A 7 -16.93 6.41 -5.91
C ILE A 7 -17.41 6.94 -7.28
N ALA A 8 -18.14 8.05 -7.30
CA ALA A 8 -18.66 8.64 -8.54
C ALA A 8 -17.53 9.12 -9.48
N GLU A 9 -16.41 9.58 -8.92
CA GLU A 9 -15.19 9.96 -9.65
C GLU A 9 -14.31 8.76 -10.04
N GLY A 10 -14.70 7.52 -9.68
CA GLY A 10 -13.98 6.30 -10.03
C GLY A 10 -12.75 6.01 -9.15
N SER A 11 -12.69 6.56 -7.94
CA SER A 11 -11.60 6.30 -7.01
C SER A 11 -11.68 4.89 -6.41
N HIS A 12 -10.50 4.35 -6.09
CA HIS A 12 -10.34 3.15 -5.26
C HIS A 12 -10.07 3.54 -3.79
N PHE A 13 -10.11 2.57 -2.88
CA PHE A 13 -10.00 2.81 -1.44
C PHE A 13 -8.95 1.93 -0.79
N ASP A 14 -8.05 2.54 -0.02
CA ASP A 14 -7.21 1.82 0.93
C ASP A 14 -7.82 1.89 2.33
N ALA A 15 -8.25 0.73 2.85
CA ALA A 15 -8.93 0.63 4.14
C ALA A 15 -8.02 0.00 5.20
N ALA A 16 -8.06 0.54 6.42
CA ALA A 16 -7.23 0.09 7.54
C ALA A 16 -8.00 -0.77 8.56
N SER A 17 -9.32 -0.90 8.41
CA SER A 17 -10.17 -1.67 9.33
C SER A 17 -11.39 -2.28 8.66
N LYS A 18 -11.96 -3.32 9.29
CA LYS A 18 -13.27 -3.90 8.94
C LYS A 18 -14.37 -2.83 8.85
N GLY A 19 -14.36 -1.84 9.74
CA GLY A 19 -15.35 -0.76 9.74
C GLY A 19 -15.30 0.11 8.49
N GLU A 20 -14.09 0.45 8.03
CA GLU A 20 -13.89 1.25 6.82
C GLU A 20 -14.23 0.46 5.55
N ILE A 21 -13.86 -0.82 5.50
CA ILE A 21 -14.28 -1.72 4.41
C ILE A 21 -15.81 -1.80 4.36
N ALA A 22 -16.47 -2.07 5.49
CA ALA A 22 -17.92 -2.14 5.57
C ALA A 22 -18.58 -0.81 5.15
N LEU A 23 -17.99 0.32 5.54
CA LEU A 23 -18.47 1.63 5.13
C LEU A 23 -18.40 1.79 3.61
N CYS A 24 -17.25 1.52 2.98
CA CYS A 24 -17.08 1.63 1.53
C CYS A 24 -18.06 0.73 0.78
N LEU A 25 -18.17 -0.54 1.18
CA LEU A 25 -19.12 -1.49 0.60
C LEU A 25 -20.58 -1.01 0.74
N SER A 26 -20.95 -0.46 1.91
CA SER A 26 -22.30 0.07 2.15
C SER A 26 -22.66 1.27 1.28
N ARG A 27 -21.64 1.96 0.76
CA ARG A 27 -21.77 3.10 -0.17
C ARG A 27 -21.71 2.69 -1.64
N GLY A 28 -21.49 1.41 -1.93
CA GLY A 28 -21.50 0.87 -3.28
C GLY A 28 -20.12 0.74 -3.95
N ALA A 29 -19.02 0.92 -3.21
CA ALA A 29 -17.70 0.57 -3.72
C ALA A 29 -17.62 -0.94 -3.98
N LYS A 30 -16.97 -1.35 -5.08
CA LYS A 30 -16.84 -2.76 -5.40
C LYS A 30 -15.69 -3.38 -4.60
N PRO A 31 -15.77 -4.65 -4.20
CA PRO A 31 -14.71 -5.27 -3.40
C PRO A 31 -13.31 -5.24 -4.03
N HIS A 32 -13.21 -5.32 -5.38
CA HIS A 32 -11.93 -5.25 -6.09
C HIS A 32 -11.33 -3.83 -6.18
N GLU A 33 -12.10 -2.81 -5.80
CA GLU A 33 -11.66 -1.41 -5.73
C GLU A 33 -11.15 -1.06 -4.31
N ILE A 34 -11.06 -2.05 -3.41
CA ILE A 34 -10.68 -1.87 -2.00
C ILE A 34 -9.47 -2.75 -1.64
N SER A 35 -8.42 -2.17 -1.08
CA SER A 35 -7.34 -2.90 -0.39
C SER A 35 -7.53 -2.88 1.12
N PHE A 36 -7.09 -3.95 1.80
CA PHE A 36 -6.93 -3.95 3.25
C PHE A 36 -5.47 -3.61 3.60
N GLY A 37 -5.13 -2.32 3.58
CA GLY A 37 -3.75 -1.83 3.63
C GLY A 37 -3.10 -1.71 5.00
N ASN A 38 -3.85 -1.96 6.08
CA ASN A 38 -3.25 -2.08 7.40
C ASN A 38 -2.36 -3.33 7.47
N THR A 39 -1.12 -3.20 7.93
CA THR A 39 -0.17 -4.32 8.04
C THR A 39 -0.37 -5.17 9.30
N ILE A 40 -1.21 -4.74 10.24
CA ILE A 40 -1.51 -5.51 11.46
C ILE A 40 -3.02 -5.68 11.60
N LYS A 41 -3.55 -6.84 11.19
CA LYS A 41 -4.99 -7.13 11.14
C LYS A 41 -5.37 -8.22 12.14
N ARG A 42 -6.62 -8.21 12.61
CA ARG A 42 -7.19 -9.33 13.36
C ARG A 42 -7.55 -10.45 12.39
N ALA A 43 -7.28 -11.70 12.76
CA ALA A 43 -7.67 -12.89 12.01
C ALA A 43 -9.16 -12.87 11.59
N SER A 44 -10.05 -12.52 12.52
CA SER A 44 -11.49 -12.37 12.27
C SER A 44 -11.83 -11.32 11.22
N ASP A 45 -11.03 -10.25 11.13
CA ASP A 45 -11.26 -9.15 10.19
C ASP A 45 -10.75 -9.52 8.79
N ILE A 46 -9.65 -10.28 8.71
CA ILE A 46 -9.15 -10.85 7.45
C ILE A 46 -10.19 -11.80 6.87
N ALA A 47 -10.67 -12.76 7.67
CA ALA A 47 -11.68 -13.74 7.25
C ALA A 47 -12.95 -13.04 6.75
N TRP A 48 -13.46 -12.08 7.53
CA TRP A 48 -14.65 -11.32 7.15
C TRP A 48 -14.43 -10.51 5.87
N ALA A 49 -13.28 -9.85 5.69
CA ALA A 49 -12.98 -9.10 4.48
C ALA A 49 -12.93 -10.03 3.26
N PHE A 50 -12.32 -11.20 3.41
CA PHE A 50 -12.22 -12.19 2.33
C PHE A 50 -13.59 -12.74 1.92
N GLU A 51 -14.45 -13.05 2.90
CA GLU A 51 -15.85 -13.44 2.67
C GLU A 51 -16.65 -12.36 1.93
N ASN A 52 -16.30 -11.08 2.12
CA ASN A 52 -16.92 -9.93 1.44
C ASN A 52 -16.22 -9.55 0.11
N GLY A 53 -15.35 -10.41 -0.40
CA GLY A 53 -14.75 -10.26 -1.73
C GLY A 53 -13.47 -9.44 -1.78
N ILE A 54 -12.92 -9.00 -0.65
CA ILE A 54 -11.60 -8.34 -0.62
C ILE A 54 -10.52 -9.36 -0.97
N ARG A 55 -9.60 -8.97 -1.84
CA ARG A 55 -8.54 -9.85 -2.34
C ARG A 55 -7.13 -9.30 -2.18
N LEU A 56 -6.96 -8.00 -1.94
CA LEU A 56 -5.67 -7.35 -1.86
C LEU A 56 -5.34 -6.91 -0.43
N TYR A 57 -4.26 -7.45 0.15
CA TYR A 57 -3.88 -7.26 1.55
C TYR A 57 -2.44 -6.75 1.68
N ALA A 58 -2.19 -5.84 2.61
CA ALA A 58 -0.83 -5.46 3.00
C ALA A 58 -0.24 -6.44 4.02
N ALA A 59 1.07 -6.67 3.96
CA ALA A 59 1.83 -7.33 5.02
C ALA A 59 3.22 -6.71 5.18
N ASP A 60 3.81 -6.79 6.37
CA ASP A 60 5.20 -6.40 6.62
C ASP A 60 5.98 -7.40 7.50
N ALA A 61 5.35 -8.53 7.86
CA ALA A 61 5.92 -9.57 8.70
C ALA A 61 5.38 -10.96 8.35
N GLU A 62 6.11 -12.01 8.75
CA GLU A 62 5.72 -13.41 8.51
C GLU A 62 4.41 -13.77 9.22
N GLU A 63 4.22 -13.28 10.45
CA GLU A 63 3.03 -13.53 11.25
C GLU A 63 1.76 -12.93 10.60
N GLU A 64 1.91 -11.83 9.87
CA GLU A 64 0.80 -11.26 9.11
C GLU A 64 0.48 -12.10 7.87
N ILE A 65 1.51 -12.58 7.16
CA ILE A 65 1.37 -13.48 6.01
C ILE A 65 0.69 -14.78 6.43
N GLU A 66 1.04 -15.35 7.59
CA GLU A 66 0.40 -16.55 8.14
C GLU A 66 -1.10 -16.34 8.36
N LYS A 67 -1.46 -15.24 9.04
CA LYS A 67 -2.88 -14.90 9.24
C LYS A 67 -3.63 -14.70 7.92
N ILE A 68 -3.00 -14.07 6.92
CA ILE A 68 -3.62 -13.89 5.60
C ILE A 68 -3.79 -15.26 4.92
N ALA A 69 -2.78 -16.12 4.94
CA ALA A 69 -2.86 -17.45 4.33
C ALA A 69 -3.96 -18.32 4.95
N ASP A 70 -4.11 -18.27 6.27
CA ASP A 70 -5.06 -19.09 7.01
C ASP A 70 -6.52 -18.57 6.87
N HIS A 71 -6.72 -17.27 6.65
CA HIS A 71 -8.04 -16.64 6.66
C HIS A 71 -8.48 -16.01 5.32
N ALA A 72 -7.57 -15.89 4.35
CA ALA A 72 -7.80 -15.37 3.01
C ALA A 72 -6.93 -16.16 1.98
N PRO A 73 -7.16 -17.47 1.84
CA PRO A 73 -6.32 -18.34 1.02
C PRO A 73 -6.33 -17.90 -0.45
N GLY A 74 -5.14 -17.87 -1.07
CA GLY A 74 -4.97 -17.45 -2.47
C GLY A 74 -5.15 -15.94 -2.71
N ALA A 75 -5.20 -15.12 -1.66
CA ALA A 75 -5.28 -13.67 -1.80
C ALA A 75 -3.98 -13.06 -2.35
N ASP A 76 -4.13 -11.87 -2.94
CA ASP A 76 -3.02 -11.03 -3.38
C ASP A 76 -2.44 -10.28 -2.18
N VAL A 77 -1.12 -10.26 -2.09
CA VAL A 77 -0.39 -9.58 -1.01
C VAL A 77 0.65 -8.63 -1.59
N TYR A 78 0.69 -7.41 -1.07
CA TYR A 78 1.84 -6.53 -1.26
C TYR A 78 2.60 -6.33 0.05
N VAL A 79 3.93 -6.29 -0.04
CA VAL A 79 4.79 -6.11 1.12
C VAL A 79 5.08 -4.63 1.33
N ARG A 80 4.82 -4.12 2.54
CA ARG A 80 5.13 -2.74 2.90
C ARG A 80 6.61 -2.61 3.26
N LEU A 81 7.30 -1.68 2.62
CA LEU A 81 8.72 -1.39 2.81
C LEU A 81 8.91 -0.22 3.78
N ILE A 82 9.99 -0.29 4.56
CA ILE A 82 10.56 0.89 5.23
C ILE A 82 11.33 1.71 4.19
N VAL A 83 11.19 3.04 4.25
CA VAL A 83 11.92 3.99 3.41
C VAL A 83 12.77 4.89 4.29
N ASP A 84 14.09 4.91 4.07
CA ASP A 84 15.04 5.41 5.08
C ASP A 84 15.19 6.93 5.06
N VAL A 85 15.04 7.53 3.88
CA VAL A 85 15.25 8.97 3.65
C VAL A 85 13.98 9.56 3.06
N THR A 86 13.36 10.46 3.82
CA THR A 86 12.15 11.17 3.41
C THR A 86 12.36 12.65 3.66
N GLU A 87 12.16 13.48 2.64
CA GLU A 87 12.11 14.94 2.79
C GLU A 87 10.71 15.44 3.25
N ALA A 88 9.83 14.53 3.66
CA ALA A 88 8.51 14.83 4.20
C ALA A 88 8.61 15.54 5.57
N ASP A 89 7.74 16.52 5.82
CA ASP A 89 7.70 17.23 7.10
C ASP A 89 7.41 16.28 8.28
N TRP A 90 6.67 15.18 8.04
CA TRP A 90 6.31 14.18 9.05
C TRP A 90 6.61 12.75 8.58
N PRO A 91 7.84 12.24 8.82
CA PRO A 91 8.24 10.90 8.42
C PRO A 91 7.44 9.80 9.13
N LEU A 92 6.93 8.81 8.38
CA LEU A 92 6.23 7.64 8.92
C LEU A 92 7.06 6.34 8.83
N SER A 93 8.30 6.44 8.35
CA SER A 93 9.18 5.31 8.02
C SER A 93 9.55 4.39 9.19
N ARG A 94 9.53 4.89 10.43
CA ARG A 94 9.93 4.10 11.61
C ARG A 94 8.80 3.28 12.24
N LYS A 95 7.55 3.41 11.78
CA LYS A 95 6.39 2.78 12.44
C LYS A 95 5.96 1.46 11.79
N PHE A 96 6.12 1.31 10.48
CA PHE A 96 5.62 0.16 9.71
C PHE A 96 6.50 -0.15 8.49
N GLY A 97 6.55 -1.43 8.11
CA GLY A 97 7.29 -1.91 6.94
C GLY A 97 8.45 -2.87 7.30
N CYS A 98 8.92 -3.62 6.32
CA CYS A 98 10.11 -4.46 6.44
C CYS A 98 11.34 -3.79 5.83
N ALA A 99 12.52 -4.16 6.33
CA ALA A 99 13.79 -3.78 5.72
C ALA A 99 13.99 -4.50 4.37
N ARG A 100 14.86 -3.95 3.53
CA ARG A 100 15.18 -4.46 2.18
C ARG A 100 15.55 -5.94 2.18
N ASP A 101 16.38 -6.36 3.13
CA ASP A 101 16.85 -7.74 3.28
C ASP A 101 15.71 -8.74 3.56
N LYS A 102 14.62 -8.27 4.17
CA LYS A 102 13.44 -9.09 4.46
C LYS A 102 12.40 -9.11 3.34
N ALA A 103 12.40 -8.12 2.44
CA ALA A 103 11.35 -7.97 1.43
C ALA A 103 11.19 -9.23 0.56
N LEU A 104 12.28 -9.70 -0.07
CA LEU A 104 12.27 -10.91 -0.91
C LEU A 104 11.93 -12.16 -0.12
N MET A 105 12.38 -12.24 1.14
CA MET A 105 12.09 -13.36 2.02
C MET A 105 10.59 -13.45 2.32
N LEU A 106 9.93 -12.31 2.56
CA LEU A 106 8.48 -12.22 2.75
C LEU A 106 7.69 -12.57 1.48
N LEU A 107 8.10 -12.08 0.31
CA LEU A 107 7.47 -12.46 -0.97
C LEU A 107 7.54 -13.99 -1.18
N GLY A 108 8.72 -14.57 -0.98
CA GLY A 108 8.91 -16.01 -1.09
C GLY A 108 8.12 -16.79 -0.03
N TYR A 109 7.99 -16.25 1.18
CA TYR A 109 7.16 -16.86 2.22
C TYR A 109 5.68 -16.84 1.86
N ALA A 110 5.17 -15.73 1.34
CA ALA A 110 3.79 -15.62 0.84
C ALA A 110 3.49 -16.69 -0.22
N GLN A 111 4.38 -16.88 -1.21
CA GLN A 111 4.24 -17.96 -2.21
C GLN A 111 4.21 -19.35 -1.57
N ARG A 112 5.12 -19.65 -0.64
CA ARG A 112 5.16 -20.95 0.06
C ARG A 112 3.89 -21.22 0.88
N ARG A 113 3.23 -20.16 1.35
CA ARG A 113 1.95 -20.23 2.05
C ARG A 113 0.73 -20.25 1.12
N GLY A 114 0.92 -20.24 -0.20
CA GLY A 114 -0.14 -20.31 -1.20
C GLY A 114 -0.84 -18.98 -1.49
N LEU A 115 -0.19 -17.86 -1.17
CA LEU A 115 -0.64 -16.51 -1.51
C LEU A 115 0.06 -16.01 -2.78
N ASN A 116 -0.50 -14.96 -3.38
CA ASN A 116 0.07 -14.33 -4.57
C ASN A 116 0.75 -13.00 -4.21
N PRO A 117 2.09 -12.93 -4.09
CA PRO A 117 2.76 -11.66 -3.87
C PRO A 117 2.75 -10.82 -5.16
N VAL A 118 2.07 -9.67 -5.13
CA VAL A 118 1.86 -8.80 -6.32
C VAL A 118 2.76 -7.57 -6.35
N GLY A 119 3.50 -7.28 -5.28
CA GLY A 119 4.47 -6.19 -5.26
C GLY A 119 4.64 -5.52 -3.90
N PHE A 120 4.84 -4.22 -3.94
CA PHE A 120 5.31 -3.45 -2.77
C PHE A 120 4.44 -2.24 -2.48
N SER A 121 4.46 -1.81 -1.23
CA SER A 121 3.97 -0.49 -0.83
C SER A 121 4.97 0.25 0.04
N PHE A 122 4.86 1.56 0.10
CA PHE A 122 5.59 2.38 1.07
C PHE A 122 4.77 3.62 1.44
N HIS A 123 5.29 4.42 2.38
CA HIS A 123 4.68 5.70 2.71
C HIS A 123 5.78 6.70 3.11
N VAL A 124 6.00 7.74 2.31
CA VAL A 124 7.05 8.76 2.52
C VAL A 124 6.82 9.59 3.79
N GLY A 125 5.57 9.83 4.16
CA GLY A 125 5.21 10.68 5.30
C GLY A 125 4.35 11.84 4.84
N SER A 126 3.84 12.64 5.76
CA SER A 126 2.91 13.73 5.41
C SER A 126 3.65 14.98 4.93
N GLN A 127 3.00 15.75 4.06
CA GLN A 127 3.51 17.02 3.52
C GLN A 127 4.83 16.86 2.75
N THR A 128 4.86 15.96 1.76
CA THR A 128 5.94 15.91 0.77
C THR A 128 5.72 17.05 -0.22
N ARG A 129 6.26 18.24 0.05
CA ARG A 129 5.80 19.49 -0.59
C ARG A 129 6.14 19.61 -2.06
N ARG A 130 7.20 18.96 -2.51
CA ARG A 130 7.67 19.01 -3.90
C ARG A 130 7.80 17.61 -4.48
N PRO A 131 7.51 17.39 -5.77
CA PRO A 131 7.64 16.08 -6.38
C PRO A 131 9.05 15.47 -6.27
N GLU A 132 10.11 16.27 -6.33
CA GLU A 132 11.49 15.78 -6.30
C GLU A 132 11.85 15.13 -4.96
N MET A 133 11.10 15.44 -3.89
CA MET A 133 11.27 14.86 -2.55
C MET A 133 10.93 13.35 -2.50
N TRP A 134 10.30 12.82 -3.55
CA TRP A 134 10.04 11.37 -3.70
C TRP A 134 11.25 10.61 -4.26
N SER A 135 12.17 11.29 -4.96
CA SER A 135 13.21 10.65 -5.78
C SER A 135 14.04 9.65 -5.00
N ALA A 136 14.57 10.03 -3.83
CA ALA A 136 15.41 9.14 -3.03
C ALA A 136 14.64 7.89 -2.54
N THR A 137 13.35 8.04 -2.23
CA THR A 137 12.50 6.91 -1.84
C THR A 137 12.20 6.01 -3.05
N LEU A 138 11.89 6.59 -4.21
CA LEU A 138 11.61 5.86 -5.43
C LEU A 138 12.86 5.11 -5.93
N ASP A 139 14.05 5.71 -5.85
CA ASP A 139 15.33 5.04 -6.15
C ASP A 139 15.55 3.82 -5.23
N GLN A 140 15.29 3.98 -3.93
CA GLN A 140 15.39 2.87 -2.97
C GLN A 140 14.42 1.73 -3.32
N VAL A 141 13.16 2.05 -3.62
CA VAL A 141 12.13 1.06 -3.92
C VAL A 141 12.36 0.41 -5.30
N SER A 142 12.83 1.17 -6.29
CA SER A 142 13.23 0.69 -7.61
C SER A 142 14.34 -0.35 -7.52
N ALA A 143 15.35 -0.14 -6.67
CA ALA A 143 16.39 -1.14 -6.45
C ALA A 143 15.83 -2.47 -5.91
N ILE A 144 14.89 -2.40 -4.95
CA ILE A 144 14.24 -3.59 -4.36
C ILE A 144 13.33 -4.28 -5.38
N TRP A 145 12.63 -3.50 -6.21
CA TRP A 145 11.79 -4.01 -7.30
C TRP A 145 12.61 -4.86 -8.28
N HIS A 146 13.73 -4.33 -8.76
CA HIS A 146 14.61 -5.06 -9.68
C HIS A 146 15.19 -6.33 -9.04
N GLU A 147 15.60 -6.27 -7.77
CA GLU A 147 16.05 -7.48 -7.04
C GLU A 147 14.98 -8.57 -6.96
N ALA A 148 13.72 -8.19 -6.76
CA ALA A 148 12.61 -9.14 -6.71
C ALA A 148 12.31 -9.73 -8.10
N VAL A 149 12.35 -8.91 -9.17
CA VAL A 149 12.19 -9.40 -10.55
C VAL A 149 13.33 -10.36 -10.93
N ASP A 150 14.58 -10.02 -10.59
CA ASP A 150 15.74 -10.89 -10.82
C ASP A 150 15.67 -12.21 -10.03
N ALA A 151 15.03 -12.19 -8.87
CA ALA A 151 14.72 -13.37 -8.06
C ALA A 151 13.54 -14.21 -8.62
N GLY A 152 12.87 -13.75 -9.68
CA GLY A 152 11.80 -14.47 -10.37
C GLY A 152 10.38 -14.15 -9.89
N PHE A 153 10.17 -13.07 -9.14
CA PHE A 153 8.82 -12.61 -8.78
C PHE A 153 8.18 -11.80 -9.92
N ASP A 154 6.93 -12.12 -10.26
CA ASP A 154 6.14 -11.41 -11.27
C ASP A 154 5.32 -10.29 -10.60
N LEU A 155 5.99 -9.17 -10.32
CA LEU A 155 5.37 -8.04 -9.61
C LEU A 155 4.54 -7.17 -10.55
N THR A 156 3.33 -6.83 -10.13
CA THR A 156 2.37 -6.05 -10.95
C THR A 156 1.86 -4.79 -10.27
N LEU A 157 2.20 -4.57 -8.98
CA LEU A 157 1.64 -3.49 -8.17
C LEU A 157 2.72 -2.77 -7.37
N LEU A 158 2.83 -1.46 -7.60
CA LEU A 158 3.54 -0.54 -6.72
C LEU A 158 2.53 0.45 -6.11
N ASN A 159 2.35 0.39 -4.79
CA ASN A 159 1.55 1.36 -4.04
C ASN A 159 2.47 2.39 -3.36
N ILE A 160 2.56 3.59 -3.92
CA ILE A 160 3.42 4.66 -3.40
C ILE A 160 2.88 5.32 -2.12
N GLY A 161 1.72 4.91 -1.64
CA GLY A 161 1.10 5.41 -0.42
C GLY A 161 0.59 6.85 -0.55
N GLY A 162 0.55 7.53 0.60
CA GLY A 162 0.15 8.92 0.70
C GLY A 162 1.34 9.85 0.96
N GLY A 163 1.03 11.10 1.30
CA GLY A 163 2.04 12.13 1.60
C GLY A 163 1.95 13.38 0.74
N PHE A 164 1.02 13.37 -0.22
CA PHE A 164 0.67 14.53 -1.02
C PHE A 164 0.39 15.75 -0.13
N PRO A 165 0.89 16.94 -0.50
CA PRO A 165 0.74 18.12 0.32
C PRO A 165 -0.72 18.61 0.25
N ALA A 166 -1.24 19.02 1.39
CA ALA A 166 -2.49 19.76 1.49
C ALA A 166 -2.22 21.19 1.95
N PHE A 167 -3.16 22.09 1.66
CA PHE A 167 -3.06 23.49 2.06
C PHE A 167 -3.20 23.64 3.58
N TYR A 168 -2.16 24.16 4.23
CA TYR A 168 -2.14 24.51 5.67
C TYR A 168 -1.72 25.98 5.89
N GLY A 169 -2.12 26.87 4.99
CA GLY A 169 -1.77 28.30 5.04
C GLY A 169 -0.62 28.71 4.13
N GLU A 170 0.04 27.75 3.50
CA GLU A 170 1.03 27.95 2.44
C GLU A 170 0.49 27.37 1.14
N GLU A 171 0.68 28.08 0.03
CA GLU A 171 0.25 27.63 -1.28
C GLU A 171 0.97 26.34 -1.68
N VAL A 172 0.21 25.38 -2.22
CA VAL A 172 0.72 24.10 -2.67
C VAL A 172 0.36 23.91 -4.14
N THR A 173 1.23 23.23 -4.89
CA THR A 173 0.95 22.83 -6.27
C THR A 173 -0.39 22.08 -6.32
N PRO A 174 -1.31 22.42 -7.25
CA PRO A 174 -2.57 21.70 -7.39
C PRO A 174 -2.34 20.19 -7.55
N ALA A 175 -3.17 19.38 -6.89
CA ALA A 175 -2.96 17.95 -6.74
C ALA A 175 -2.71 17.23 -8.08
N THR A 176 -3.43 17.57 -9.15
CA THR A 176 -3.24 16.97 -10.48
C THR A 176 -1.85 17.28 -11.07
N ALA A 177 -1.40 18.53 -10.99
CA ALA A 177 -0.09 18.93 -11.51
C ALA A 177 1.06 18.35 -10.66
N TYR A 178 0.85 18.25 -9.35
CA TYR A 178 1.78 17.59 -8.44
C TYR A 178 1.88 16.09 -8.74
N ALA A 179 0.73 15.40 -8.86
CA ALA A 179 0.67 13.97 -9.15
C ALA A 179 1.36 13.63 -10.48
N ALA A 180 1.13 14.42 -11.53
CA ALA A 180 1.77 14.22 -12.83
C ALA A 180 3.31 14.23 -12.71
N GLN A 181 3.88 15.18 -11.98
CA GLN A 181 5.32 15.26 -11.75
C GLN A 181 5.86 14.11 -10.89
N VAL A 182 5.10 13.64 -9.89
CA VAL A 182 5.50 12.43 -9.13
C VAL A 182 5.50 11.21 -10.04
N MET A 183 4.51 11.07 -10.94
CA MET A 183 4.43 9.94 -11.86
C MET A 183 5.53 9.94 -12.93
N GLU A 184 6.16 11.07 -13.24
CA GLU A 184 7.35 11.12 -14.09
C GLU A 184 8.60 10.48 -13.43
N LEU A 185 8.57 10.29 -12.11
CA LEU A 185 9.66 9.69 -11.33
C LEU A 185 9.49 8.18 -11.08
N VAL A 186 8.30 7.62 -11.38
CA VAL A 186 7.94 6.20 -11.17
C VAL A 186 8.19 5.40 -12.44
#